data_AF-R5V881-F1
#
_entry.id   AF-R5V881-F1
#
_cell.length_a   1.000
_cell.length_b   1.000
_cell.length_c   1.000
_cell.angle_alpha   90.00
_cell.angle_beta   90.00
_cell.angle_gamma   90.00
#
_symmetry.space_group_name_H-M   'P 1'
#
loop_
_entity.id
_entity.type
_entity.pdbx_description
1 polymer ?
#
loop_
_entity_poly.entity_id
_entity_poly.type
_entity_poly.pdbx_seq_one_letter_code
_entity_poly.pdbx_strand_id
1 'polypeptide(L)'
;MLTYRRKKTGQLLTVEWTRQMQAIMDKYPINPTQYLLPLILREDGSERRQYQNQMMKINRHLKEVASLIKLPVSLSLYYSRHSWATIARGKDIPLSVISEALGHDSEITTQIYLDSIKSVEVDKANRKILKDL
;
A
#
# COMPACT_ATOMS: atom_id res chain seq x y z
N MET A 1 14.45 -3.68 13.52
CA MET A 1 13.91 -4.34 12.31
C MET A 1 12.54 -4.89 12.64
N LEU A 2 11.61 -4.90 11.69
CA LEU A 2 10.29 -5.54 11.82
C LEU A 2 10.25 -6.78 10.94
N THR A 3 9.82 -7.90 11.52
CA THR A 3 9.71 -9.18 10.83
C THR A 3 8.29 -9.71 10.95
N TYR A 4 7.69 -10.14 9.83
CA TYR A 4 6.34 -10.70 9.84
C TYR A 4 6.14 -11.76 8.76
N ARG A 5 5.19 -12.67 8.98
CA ARG A 5 4.81 -13.70 8.01
C ARG A 5 3.52 -13.33 7.31
N ARG A 6 3.52 -13.29 5.98
CA ARG A 6 2.31 -13.01 5.21
C ARG A 6 1.34 -14.17 5.30
N LYS A 7 0.10 -13.89 5.70
CA LYS A 7 -0.96 -14.91 5.75
C LYS A 7 -1.30 -15.52 4.39
N LYS A 8 -1.23 -14.74 3.30
CA LYS A 8 -1.62 -15.19 1.95
C LYS A 8 -0.61 -16.16 1.34
N THR A 9 0.68 -15.87 1.47
CA THR A 9 1.75 -16.60 0.77
C THR A 9 2.66 -17.38 1.72
N GLY A 10 2.55 -17.18 3.04
CA GLY A 10 3.47 -17.77 4.02
C GLY A 10 4.87 -17.17 4.02
N GLN A 11 5.17 -16.26 3.10
CA GLN A 11 6.47 -15.60 2.97
C GLN A 11 6.83 -14.81 4.22
N LEU A 12 8.06 -14.98 4.70
CA LEU A 12 8.65 -14.16 5.76
C LEU A 12 9.22 -12.90 5.13
N LEU A 13 8.81 -11.74 5.63
CA LEU A 13 9.33 -10.45 5.21
C LEU A 13 9.98 -9.77 6.40
N THR A 14 11.13 -9.16 6.13
CA THR A 14 11.90 -8.39 7.09
C THR A 14 12.11 -7.01 6.51
N VAL A 15 11.69 -5.98 7.23
CA VAL A 15 11.84 -4.59 6.82
C VAL A 15 12.58 -3.80 7.89
N GLU A 16 13.35 -2.80 7.45
CA GLU A 16 13.97 -1.86 8.35
C GLU A 16 12.89 -1.12 9.16
N TRP A 17 13.14 -0.96 10.47
CA TRP A 17 12.26 -0.16 11.31
C TRP A 17 12.70 1.30 11.22
N THR A 18 11.92 2.12 10.54
CA THR A 18 12.28 3.52 10.27
C THR A 18 11.81 4.45 11.38
N ARG A 19 12.39 5.66 11.44
CA ARG A 19 11.95 6.70 12.38
C ARG A 19 10.48 7.10 12.16
N GLN A 20 10.01 7.05 10.91
CA GLN A 20 8.62 7.35 10.55
C GLN A 20 7.65 6.29 11.09
N MET A 21 8.06 5.01 11.10
CA MET A 21 7.28 3.94 11.73
C MET A 21 7.20 4.17 13.24
N GLN A 22 8.32 4.51 13.88
CA GLN A 22 8.34 4.84 15.31
C GLN A 22 7.42 6.03 15.63
N ALA A 23 7.51 7.11 14.85
CA ALA A 23 6.66 8.29 15.03
C ALA A 23 5.16 8.01 14.82
N ILE A 24 4.79 6.95 14.09
CA ILE A 24 3.40 6.48 14.02
C ILE A 24 3.04 5.71 15.30
N MET A 25 3.91 4.82 15.77
CA MET A 25 3.71 4.07 17.01
C MET A 25 3.56 4.96 18.23
N ASP A 26 4.38 6.01 18.34
CA ASP A 26 4.39 6.94 19.48
C ASP A 26 3.08 7.74 19.62
N LYS A 27 2.24 7.78 18.57
CA LYS A 27 0.92 8.45 18.63
C LYS A 27 -0.12 7.65 19.39
N TYR A 28 0.14 6.38 19.66
CA TYR A 28 -0.82 5.48 20.28
C TYR A 28 -0.40 5.16 21.72
N PRO A 29 -1.37 5.06 22.64
CA PRO A 29 -1.09 4.54 23.98
C PRO A 29 -0.70 3.05 23.91
N ILE A 30 -0.28 2.50 25.05
CA ILE A 30 0.03 1.08 25.21
C ILE A 30 -1.12 0.24 24.64
N ASN A 31 -0.81 -0.62 23.67
CA ASN A 31 -1.79 -1.52 23.07
C ASN A 31 -1.94 -2.76 23.97
N PRO A 32 -3.16 -3.07 24.48
CA PRO A 32 -3.36 -4.22 25.36
C PRO A 32 -3.34 -5.58 24.65
N THR A 33 -3.36 -5.61 23.31
CA THR A 33 -3.36 -6.84 22.52
C THR A 33 -1.99 -7.15 21.94
N GLN A 34 -1.78 -8.40 21.51
CA GLN A 34 -0.52 -8.83 20.88
C GLN A 34 -0.22 -8.19 19.50
N TYR A 35 -1.13 -7.38 18.95
CA TYR A 35 -1.00 -6.81 17.61
C TYR A 35 -0.16 -5.53 17.61
N LEU A 36 0.51 -5.25 16.48
CA LEU A 36 1.40 -4.09 16.36
C LEU A 36 0.67 -2.75 16.52
N LEU A 37 -0.52 -2.61 15.93
CA LEU A 37 -1.32 -1.39 16.00
C LEU A 37 -2.61 -1.64 16.79
N PRO A 38 -3.15 -0.64 17.50
CA PRO A 38 -4.38 -0.74 18.29
C PRO A 38 -5.64 -0.73 17.39
N LEU A 39 -5.67 -1.62 16.40
CA LEU A 39 -6.80 -1.82 15.49
C LEU A 39 -7.65 -3.02 15.90
N ILE A 40 -7.00 -4.01 16.53
CA ILE A 40 -7.64 -5.18 17.13
C ILE A 40 -7.55 -4.96 18.63
N LEU A 41 -8.70 -4.72 19.25
CA LEU A 41 -8.81 -4.27 20.64
C LEU A 41 -9.14 -5.42 21.61
N ARG A 42 -9.58 -6.57 21.06
CA ARG A 42 -9.99 -7.75 21.82
C ARG A 42 -9.55 -9.00 21.09
N GLU A 43 -9.13 -10.00 21.86
CA GLU A 43 -8.67 -11.32 21.40
C GLU A 43 -9.70 -12.39 21.80
N ASP A 44 -10.89 -12.28 21.21
CA ASP A 44 -12.09 -13.06 21.53
C ASP A 44 -12.58 -13.89 20.32
N GLY A 45 -11.74 -14.09 19.31
CA GLY A 45 -12.09 -14.75 18.05
C GLY A 45 -12.71 -13.81 17.00
N SER A 46 -12.94 -12.53 17.33
CA SER A 46 -13.49 -11.53 16.39
C SER A 46 -12.42 -10.70 15.67
N GLU A 47 -11.14 -11.02 15.81
CA GLU A 47 -10.00 -10.22 15.38
C GLU A 47 -10.04 -9.92 13.88
N ARG A 48 -10.40 -10.92 13.06
CA ARG A 48 -10.57 -10.75 11.61
C ARG A 48 -11.65 -9.74 11.27
N ARG A 49 -12.78 -9.76 12.00
CA ARG A 49 -13.88 -8.82 11.81
C ARG A 49 -13.49 -7.41 12.23
N GLN A 50 -12.79 -7.28 13.36
CA GLN A 50 -12.25 -5.99 13.81
C GLN A 50 -11.30 -5.38 12.78
N TYR A 51 -10.36 -6.17 12.25
CA TYR A 51 -9.46 -5.75 11.16
C TYR A 51 -10.24 -5.27 9.91
N GLN A 52 -11.21 -6.06 9.44
CA GLN A 52 -12.02 -5.70 8.27
C GLN A 52 -12.80 -4.41 8.49
N ASN A 53 -13.40 -4.24 9.68
CA ASN A 53 -14.12 -3.02 10.03
C ASN A 53 -13.22 -1.78 10.02
N GLN A 54 -12.00 -1.88 10.57
CA GLN A 54 -11.04 -0.78 10.52
C GLN A 54 -10.60 -0.49 9.08
N MET A 55 -10.33 -1.51 8.27
CA MET A 55 -9.99 -1.33 6.86
C MET A 55 -11.10 -0.60 6.08
N MET A 56 -12.36 -0.99 6.29
CA MET A 56 -13.52 -0.30 5.68
C MET A 56 -13.64 1.14 6.16
N LYS A 57 -13.44 1.39 7.46
CA LYS A 57 -13.46 2.74 8.05
C LYS A 57 -12.37 3.63 7.44
N ILE A 58 -11.14 3.12 7.33
CA ILE A 58 -10.02 3.83 6.69
C ILE A 58 -10.36 4.16 5.23
N ASN A 59 -10.85 3.19 4.45
CA ASN A 59 -11.22 3.43 3.05
C ASN A 59 -12.35 4.47 2.91
N ARG A 60 -13.31 4.53 3.85
CA ARG A 60 -14.33 5.59 3.84
C ARG A 60 -13.71 6.96 4.09
N HIS A 61 -12.85 7.10 5.10
CA HIS A 61 -12.16 8.37 5.36
C HIS A 61 -11.26 8.78 4.19
N LEU A 62 -10.61 7.84 3.50
CA LEU A 62 -9.82 8.13 2.30
C LEU A 62 -10.69 8.68 1.16
N LYS A 63 -11.92 8.18 0.98
CA LYS A 63 -12.87 8.75 0.02
C LYS A 63 -13.28 10.18 0.41
N GLU A 64 -13.51 10.43 1.70
CA GLU A 64 -13.80 11.78 2.20
C GLU A 64 -12.63 12.73 1.95
N VAL A 65 -11.39 12.33 2.25
CA VAL A 65 -10.18 13.11 1.95
C VAL A 65 -10.07 13.41 0.45
N ALA A 66 -10.30 12.41 -0.41
CA ALA A 66 -10.29 12.60 -1.86
C ALA A 66 -11.32 13.65 -2.30
N SER A 67 -12.53 13.61 -1.74
CA SER A 67 -13.58 14.60 -1.99
C SER A 67 -13.17 16.02 -1.53
N LEU A 68 -12.63 16.14 -0.31
CA LEU A 68 -12.21 17.42 0.27
C LEU A 68 -11.14 18.12 -0.56
N ILE A 69 -10.20 17.36 -1.14
CA ILE A 69 -9.15 17.90 -2.01
C ILE A 69 -9.55 17.93 -3.48
N LYS A 70 -10.82 17.62 -3.81
CA LYS A 70 -11.38 17.57 -5.17
C LYS A 70 -10.58 16.66 -6.11
N LEU A 71 -10.10 15.53 -5.60
CA LEU A 71 -9.41 14.54 -6.40
C LEU A 71 -10.44 13.84 -7.32
N PRO A 72 -10.17 13.70 -8.64
CA PRO A 72 -11.11 13.08 -9.58
C PRO A 72 -11.23 11.56 -9.40
N VAL A 73 -10.39 10.96 -8.53
CA VAL A 73 -10.39 9.53 -8.23
C VAL A 73 -10.67 9.29 -6.75
N SER A 74 -11.34 8.20 -6.45
CA SER A 74 -11.50 7.75 -5.06
C SER A 74 -10.20 7.14 -4.54
N LEU A 75 -9.80 7.51 -3.32
CA LEU A 75 -8.67 6.90 -2.64
C LEU A 75 -9.08 5.63 -1.87
N SER A 76 -8.13 4.71 -1.75
CA SER A 76 -8.21 3.52 -0.91
C SER A 76 -6.79 3.10 -0.50
N LEU A 77 -6.67 2.19 0.47
CA LEU A 77 -5.37 1.65 0.89
C LEU A 77 -4.59 0.97 -0.25
N TYR A 78 -5.26 0.56 -1.33
CA TYR A 78 -4.59 0.02 -2.51
C TYR A 78 -3.62 1.04 -3.16
N TYR A 79 -3.99 2.33 -3.16
CA TYR A 79 -3.16 3.38 -3.75
C TYR A 79 -1.83 3.53 -3.00
N SER A 80 -1.74 3.24 -1.71
CA SER A 80 -0.47 3.30 -0.98
C SER A 80 0.57 2.33 -1.56
N ARG A 81 0.17 1.08 -1.84
CA ARG A 81 1.04 0.08 -2.48
C ARG A 81 1.39 0.51 -3.90
N HIS A 82 0.40 1.03 -4.62
CA HIS A 82 0.56 1.42 -6.01
C HIS A 82 1.49 2.60 -6.19
N SER A 83 1.27 3.68 -5.44
CA SER A 83 2.14 4.85 -5.49
C SER A 83 3.57 4.48 -5.11
N TRP A 84 3.78 3.62 -4.11
CA TRP A 84 5.13 3.17 -3.75
C TRP A 84 5.84 2.47 -4.91
N ALA A 85 5.18 1.51 -5.57
CA ALA A 85 5.77 0.79 -6.69
C ALA A 85 6.04 1.69 -7.91
N THR A 86 5.11 2.61 -8.22
CA THR A 86 5.29 3.60 -9.30
C THR A 86 6.48 4.52 -9.00
N ILE A 87 6.58 5.05 -7.78
CA ILE A 87 7.67 5.94 -7.36
C ILE A 87 9.00 5.19 -7.39
N ALA A 88 9.05 3.96 -6.87
CA ALA A 88 10.26 3.13 -6.89
C ALA A 88 10.73 2.89 -8.33
N ARG A 89 9.79 2.58 -9.25
CA ARG A 89 10.13 2.37 -10.65
C ARG A 89 10.65 3.63 -11.34
N GLY A 90 10.06 4.79 -11.03
CA GLY A 90 10.51 6.09 -11.51
C GLY A 90 11.85 6.56 -10.91
N LYS A 91 12.34 5.88 -9.87
CA LYS A 91 13.68 6.04 -9.30
C LYS A 91 14.65 4.94 -9.75
N ASP A 92 14.31 4.23 -10.84
CA ASP A 92 15.12 3.16 -11.42
C ASP A 92 15.49 2.02 -10.46
N ILE A 93 14.67 1.80 -9.42
CA ILE A 93 14.82 0.62 -8.55
C ILE A 93 14.55 -0.64 -9.39
N PRO A 94 15.42 -1.68 -9.30
CA PRO A 94 15.24 -2.91 -10.07
C PRO A 94 13.89 -3.57 -9.81
N LEU A 95 13.32 -4.17 -10.85
CA LEU A 95 12.02 -4.85 -10.77
C LEU A 95 12.00 -5.95 -9.72
N SER A 96 13.09 -6.71 -9.63
CA SER A 96 13.30 -7.76 -8.62
C SER A 96 13.13 -7.22 -7.20
N VAL A 97 13.75 -6.08 -6.89
CA VAL A 97 13.67 -5.40 -5.58
C VAL A 97 12.26 -4.89 -5.30
N ILE A 98 11.58 -4.31 -6.30
CA ILE A 98 10.19 -3.87 -6.17
C ILE A 98 9.28 -5.08 -5.92
N SER A 99 9.49 -6.18 -6.65
CA SER A 99 8.71 -7.42 -6.52
C SER A 99 8.84 -8.03 -5.13
N GLU A 100 10.07 -8.10 -4.61
CA GLU A 100 10.37 -8.60 -3.27
C GLU A 100 9.72 -7.74 -2.18
N ALA A 101 9.85 -6.41 -2.27
CA ALA A 101 9.25 -5.47 -1.33
C ALA A 101 7.71 -5.54 -1.33
N LEU A 102 7.09 -5.82 -2.48
CA LEU A 102 5.66 -6.06 -2.59
C LEU A 102 5.26 -7.47 -2.11
N GLY A 103 6.20 -8.36 -1.84
CA GLY A 103 5.95 -9.76 -1.51
C GLY A 103 5.23 -10.49 -2.63
N HIS A 104 5.60 -10.23 -3.89
CA HIS A 104 5.10 -11.01 -5.02
C HIS A 104 6.02 -12.20 -5.25
N ASP A 105 5.42 -13.40 -5.36
CA ASP A 105 6.18 -14.66 -5.55
C ASP A 105 6.81 -14.76 -6.96
N SER A 106 6.45 -13.86 -7.88
CA SER A 106 7.01 -13.80 -9.22
C SER A 106 7.08 -12.36 -9.73
N GLU A 107 8.20 -12.03 -10.38
CA GLU A 107 8.39 -10.76 -11.10
C GLU A 107 7.33 -10.55 -12.19
N ILE A 108 6.73 -11.62 -12.72
CA ILE A 108 5.63 -11.53 -13.72
C ILE A 108 4.43 -10.77 -13.13
N THR A 109 4.10 -10.99 -11.85
CA THR A 109 3.01 -10.27 -11.19
C THR A 109 3.34 -8.78 -11.05
N THR A 110 4.60 -8.45 -10.82
CA THR A 110 5.08 -7.06 -10.73
C THR A 110 5.22 -6.41 -12.11
N GLN A 111 5.57 -7.17 -13.14
CA GLN A 111 5.67 -6.72 -14.52
C GLN A 111 4.29 -6.38 -15.09
N ILE A 112 3.30 -7.28 -14.99
CA ILE A 112 1.90 -7.01 -15.35
C ILE A 112 1.37 -5.79 -14.60
N TYR A 113 1.69 -5.70 -13.31
CA TYR A 113 1.31 -4.56 -12.48
C TYR A 113 1.89 -3.24 -12.99
N LEU A 114 3.18 -3.19 -13.31
CA LEU A 114 3.84 -1.98 -13.82
C LEU A 114 3.49 -1.68 -15.28
N ASP A 115 3.18 -2.67 -16.11
CA ASP A 115 2.78 -2.47 -17.51
C ASP A 115 1.42 -1.75 -17.58
N SER A 116 0.51 -2.04 -16.64
CA SER A 116 -0.73 -1.26 -16.50
C SER A 116 -0.48 0.22 -16.19
N ILE A 117 0.63 0.53 -15.51
CA ILE A 117 1.03 1.89 -15.12
C ILE A 117 1.70 2.60 -16.30
N LYS A 118 2.59 1.90 -17.02
CA LYS A 118 3.25 2.43 -18.22
C LYS A 118 2.26 2.74 -19.34
N SER A 119 1.25 1.89 -19.55
CA SER A 119 0.22 2.11 -20.56
C SER A 119 -0.49 3.45 -20.38
N VAL A 120 -0.78 3.85 -19.13
CA VAL A 120 -1.43 5.14 -18.84
C VAL A 120 -0.54 6.33 -19.22
N GLU A 121 0.77 6.24 -18.94
CA GLU A 121 1.72 7.30 -19.29
C GLU A 121 1.97 7.38 -20.81
N VAL A 122 2.05 6.25 -21.50
CA VAL A 122 2.14 6.18 -22.97
C VAL A 122 0.89 6.78 -23.61
N ASP A 123 -0.30 6.42 -23.15
CA ASP A 123 -1.55 6.99 -23.65
C ASP A 123 -1.64 8.51 -23.42
N LYS A 124 -1.10 9.00 -22.30
CA LYS A 124 -1.04 10.43 -21.99
C LYS A 124 -0.07 11.17 -22.90
N ALA A 125 1.08 10.58 -23.22
CA ALA A 125 2.03 11.12 -24.19
C ALA A 125 1.42 11.17 -25.60
N ASN A 126 0.80 10.07 -26.04
CA ASN A 126 0.14 10.01 -27.34
C ASN A 126 -0.97 11.06 -27.46
N ARG A 127 -1.82 11.23 -26.44
CA ARG A 127 -2.85 12.27 -26.41
C ARG A 127 -2.30 13.70 -26.46
N LYS A 128 -1.09 13.95 -25.97
CA LYS A 128 -0.45 15.27 -26.09
C LYS A 128 -0.01 15.52 -27.52
N ILE A 129 0.71 14.58 -28.12
CA ILE A 129 1.17 14.67 -29.52
C ILE A 129 -0.01 14.90 -30.46
N LEU A 130 -1.12 14.17 -30.26
CA LEU A 130 -2.32 14.30 -31.09
C LEU A 130 -3.12 15.60 -30.89
N LYS A 131 -2.89 16.35 -29.80
CA LYS A 131 -3.52 17.66 -29.57
C LYS A 131 -2.74 18.82 -30.20
N ASP A 132 -1.46 18.59 -30.49
CA ASP A 132 -0.56 19.58 -31.09
C ASP A 132 -0.51 19.44 -32.62
N LEU A 133 -1.32 18.56 -33.19
CA LEU A 133 -1.61 18.37 -34.62
C LEU A 133 -2.95 19.03 -34.98
#